data_AF-A0A8J5LTY4-F1
#
_entry.id   AF-A0A8J5LTY4-F1
#
_cell.length_a   1.000
_cell.length_b   1.000
_cell.length_c   1.000
_cell.angle_alpha   90.00
_cell.angle_beta   90.00
_cell.angle_gamma   90.00
#
_symmetry.space_group_name_H-M   'P 1'
#
loop_
_entity.id
_entity.type
_entity.pdbx_description
1 polymer ?
#
loop_
_entity_poly.entity_id
_entity_poly.type
_entity_poly.pdbx_seq_one_letter_code
_entity_poly.pdbx_strand_id
1 'polypeptide(L)'
;MVQPEKSELDVYLEEGCHRHNPNDAFDALGWWKLNTYKFPVLSTLARDILAIPITTVASEATFSAGGRVINKYRASLAPATVEMLMCGGDWCRKRHGVTKKTKVEDGRNEDTECRLKLG
;
A
#
# COMPACT_ATOMS: atom_id res chain seq x y z
N MET A 1 6.93 -27.20 -40.50
CA MET A 1 7.52 -26.19 -39.60
C MET A 1 6.52 -25.91 -38.50
N VAL A 2 6.82 -26.32 -37.27
CA VAL A 2 6.05 -25.90 -36.09
C VAL A 2 6.50 -24.46 -35.81
N GLN A 3 5.58 -23.50 -35.92
CA GLN A 3 5.83 -22.14 -35.46
C GLN A 3 6.07 -22.20 -33.95
N PRO A 4 7.08 -21.51 -33.41
CA PRO A 4 7.23 -21.41 -31.96
C PRO A 4 5.95 -20.80 -31.39
N GLU A 5 5.39 -21.45 -30.37
CA GLU A 5 4.22 -20.93 -29.67
C GLU A 5 4.62 -19.58 -29.03
N LYS A 6 3.87 -18.51 -29.31
CA LYS A 6 4.17 -17.19 -28.78
C LYS A 6 4.06 -17.23 -27.25
N SER A 7 5.01 -16.62 -26.55
CA SER A 7 4.92 -16.53 -25.10
C SER A 7 3.79 -15.59 -24.69
N GLU A 8 3.32 -15.75 -23.45
CA GLU A 8 2.33 -14.85 -22.85
C GLU A 8 2.76 -13.38 -22.92
N LEU A 9 4.06 -13.12 -22.75
CA LEU A 9 4.66 -11.80 -22.85
C LEU A 9 4.61 -11.27 -24.29
N ASP A 10 4.93 -12.11 -25.28
CA ASP A 10 4.85 -11.73 -26.70
C ASP A 10 3.42 -11.35 -27.08
N VAL A 11 2.43 -12.14 -26.62
CA VAL A 11 1.01 -11.84 -26.84
C VAL A 11 0.60 -10.53 -26.19
N TYR A 12 1.08 -10.24 -24.98
CA TYR A 12 0.81 -8.97 -24.30
C TYR A 12 1.45 -7.77 -25.00
N LEU A 13 2.70 -7.91 -25.48
CA LEU A 13 3.43 -6.84 -26.16
C LEU A 13 2.87 -6.55 -27.56
N GLU A 14 2.30 -7.56 -28.22
CA GLU A 14 1.57 -7.40 -29.48
C GLU A 14 0.17 -6.81 -29.29
N GLU A 15 -0.37 -6.84 -28.07
CA GLU A 15 -1.67 -6.27 -27.79
C GLU A 15 -1.63 -4.74 -27.84
N GLY A 16 -2.63 -4.15 -28.49
CA GLY A 16 -2.73 -2.69 -28.58
C GLY A 16 -2.84 -2.03 -27.22
N CYS A 17 -2.29 -0.82 -27.08
CA CYS A 17 -2.37 -0.05 -25.85
C CYS A 17 -3.84 0.12 -25.41
N HIS A 18 -4.13 -0.25 -24.16
CA HIS A 18 -5.47 -0.13 -23.61
C HIS A 18 -5.85 1.35 -23.53
N ARG A 19 -6.86 1.75 -24.31
CA ARG A 19 -7.36 3.13 -24.31
C ARG A 19 -8.17 3.38 -23.04
N HIS A 20 -7.50 3.91 -22.03
CA HIS A 20 -8.14 4.42 -20.82
C HIS A 20 -8.53 5.89 -21.00
N ASN A 21 -9.68 6.27 -20.45
CA ASN A 21 -10.08 7.67 -20.40
C ASN A 21 -9.12 8.43 -19.46
N PRO A 22 -8.43 9.50 -19.89
CA PRO A 22 -7.51 10.24 -19.04
C PRO A 22 -8.19 10.93 -17.84
N ASN A 23 -9.52 11.09 -17.87
CA ASN A 23 -10.28 11.68 -16.77
C ASN A 23 -10.64 10.67 -15.66
N ASP A 24 -10.44 9.37 -15.89
CA ASP A 24 -10.71 8.33 -14.91
C ASP A 24 -9.42 7.88 -14.23
N ALA A 25 -9.51 7.39 -12.99
CA ALA A 25 -8.37 6.76 -12.33
C ALA A 25 -8.19 5.33 -12.87
N PHE A 26 -7.02 5.02 -13.43
CA PHE A 26 -6.72 3.67 -13.91
C PHE A 26 -6.31 2.75 -12.75
N ASP A 27 -7.14 1.73 -12.47
CA ASP A 27 -6.79 0.66 -11.53
C ASP A 27 -6.00 -0.44 -12.25
N ALA A 28 -4.67 -0.31 -12.23
CA ALA A 28 -3.77 -1.28 -12.84
C ALA A 28 -3.90 -2.69 -12.23
N LEU A 29 -4.07 -2.80 -10.91
CA LEU A 29 -4.25 -4.09 -10.24
C LEU A 29 -5.59 -4.72 -10.60
N GLY A 30 -6.65 -3.90 -10.71
CA GLY A 30 -7.95 -4.32 -11.20
C GLY A 30 -7.90 -4.85 -12.63
N TRP A 31 -7.16 -4.17 -13.52
CA TRP A 31 -6.97 -4.61 -14.90
C TRP A 31 -6.27 -5.98 -14.98
N TRP A 32 -5.17 -6.17 -14.24
CA TRP A 32 -4.46 -7.46 -14.20
C TRP A 32 -5.31 -8.58 -13.60
N LYS A 33 -6.19 -8.27 -12.65
CA LYS A 33 -7.14 -9.22 -12.08
C LYS A 33 -8.21 -9.68 -13.08
N LEU A 34 -8.66 -8.79 -13.97
CA LEU A 34 -9.61 -9.16 -15.03
C LEU A 34 -8.96 -9.99 -16.14
N ASN A 35 -7.66 -9.76 -16.39
CA ASN A 35 -6.92 -10.44 -17.45
C ASN A 35 -6.20 -11.71 -17.00
N THR A 36 -6.41 -12.21 -15.78
CA THR A 36 -5.74 -13.41 -15.26
C THR A 36 -5.99 -14.66 -16.09
N TYR A 37 -7.16 -14.80 -16.70
CA TYR A 37 -7.46 -15.95 -17.58
C TYR A 37 -6.64 -15.91 -18.88
N LYS A 38 -6.41 -14.71 -19.42
CA LYS A 38 -5.63 -14.51 -20.64
C LYS A 38 -4.13 -14.56 -20.36
N PHE A 39 -3.74 -14.05 -19.19
CA PHE A 39 -2.37 -13.86 -18.78
C PHE A 39 -2.11 -14.43 -17.38
N PRO A 40 -2.11 -15.76 -17.20
CA PRO A 40 -2.00 -16.38 -15.87
C PRO A 40 -0.65 -16.13 -15.18
N VAL A 41 0.46 -16.18 -15.92
CA VAL A 41 1.80 -16.00 -15.35
C VAL A 41 2.11 -14.52 -15.17
N LEU A 42 1.83 -13.71 -16.20
CA LEU A 42 2.12 -12.28 -16.24
C LEU A 42 1.24 -11.49 -15.28
N SER A 43 -0.04 -11.86 -15.11
CA SER A 43 -0.89 -11.22 -14.09
C SER A 43 -0.42 -11.49 -12.66
N THR A 44 0.15 -12.66 -12.40
CA THR A 44 0.76 -12.99 -11.10
C THR A 44 1.98 -12.12 -10.86
N LEU A 45 2.89 -12.06 -11.84
CA LEU A 45 4.09 -11.20 -11.77
C LEU A 45 3.73 -9.72 -11.61
N ALA A 46 2.78 -9.23 -12.41
CA ALA A 46 2.35 -7.84 -12.37
C ALA A 46 1.72 -7.48 -11.03
N ARG A 47 0.91 -8.36 -10.43
CA ARG A 47 0.36 -8.15 -9.09
C ARG A 47 1.48 -8.03 -8.06
N ASP A 48 2.46 -8.90 -8.10
CA ASP A 48 3.55 -8.92 -7.11
C ASP A 48 4.43 -7.67 -7.22
N ILE A 49 4.68 -7.18 -8.44
CA ILE A 49 5.44 -5.95 -8.69
C ILE A 49 4.64 -4.70 -8.31
N LEU A 50 3.38 -4.61 -8.74
CA LEU A 50 2.53 -3.43 -8.52
C LEU A 50 1.99 -3.30 -7.09
N ALA A 51 1.99 -4.38 -6.31
CA ALA A 51 1.59 -4.36 -4.90
C ALA A 51 2.64 -3.70 -3.99
N ILE A 52 3.88 -3.50 -4.46
CA ILE A 52 4.93 -2.85 -3.69
C ILE A 52 4.65 -1.34 -3.68
N PRO A 53 4.40 -0.72 -2.52
CA PRO A 53 4.22 0.72 -2.45
C PRO A 53 5.51 1.42 -2.87
N ILE A 54 5.40 2.31 -3.87
CA ILE A 54 6.56 3.02 -4.47
C ILE A 54 7.11 4.10 -3.53
N THR A 55 6.34 4.54 -2.53
CA THR A 55 6.68 5.72 -1.72
C THR A 55 7.00 5.39 -0.26
N THR A 56 8.01 6.07 0.27
CA THR A 56 8.35 6.12 1.71
C THR A 56 7.18 6.60 2.57
N VAL A 57 6.25 7.35 1.97
CA VAL A 57 5.04 7.91 2.59
C VAL A 57 4.14 6.85 3.23
N ALA A 58 4.06 5.63 2.68
CA ALA A 58 3.32 4.53 3.31
C ALA A 58 3.96 4.09 4.64
N SER A 59 5.29 4.06 4.69
CA SER A 59 6.09 3.80 5.89
C SER A 59 5.93 4.93 6.92
N GLU A 60 5.95 6.18 6.48
CA GLU A 60 5.74 7.35 7.35
C GLU A 60 4.30 7.42 7.89
N ALA A 61 3.29 7.05 7.11
CA ALA A 61 1.91 6.95 7.58
C ALA A 61 1.74 5.83 8.62
N THR A 62 2.38 4.68 8.40
CA THR A 62 2.43 3.57 9.36
C THR A 62 3.15 3.99 10.65
N PHE A 63 4.26 4.71 10.53
CA PHE A 63 5.04 5.21 11.66
C PHE A 63 4.30 6.31 12.45
N SER A 64 3.63 7.24 11.75
CA SER A 64 2.79 8.29 12.34
C SER A 64 1.57 7.71 13.05
N ALA A 65 0.97 6.65 12.50
CA ALA A 65 -0.05 5.87 13.19
C ALA A 65 0.51 5.15 14.43
N GLY A 66 1.77 4.70 14.39
CA GLY A 66 2.51 4.12 15.52
C GLY A 66 2.81 5.12 16.65
N GLY A 67 3.11 6.37 16.31
CA GLY A 67 3.37 7.45 17.28
C GLY A 67 2.19 7.74 18.22
N ARG A 68 0.95 7.52 17.77
CA ARG A 68 -0.27 7.63 18.60
C ARG A 68 -0.60 6.37 19.42
N VAL A 69 0.12 5.26 19.20
CA VAL A 69 -0.10 3.97 19.87
C VAL A 69 0.97 3.67 20.94
N ILE A 70 2.10 4.37 20.91
CA ILE A 70 3.08 4.37 22.00
C ILE A 70 2.62 5.36 23.09
N ASN A 71 1.57 4.97 23.83
CA ASN A 71 1.30 5.59 25.13
C ASN A 71 2.50 5.29 26.07
N LYS A 72 2.77 6.09 27.11
CA LYS A 72 3.90 5.88 28.06
C LYS A 72 3.97 4.45 28.62
N TYR A 73 2.83 3.75 28.64
CA TYR A 73 2.69 2.34 29.05
C TYR A 73 3.30 1.32 28.07
N ARG A 74 3.48 1.66 26.78
CA ARG A 74 4.12 0.79 25.76
C ARG A 74 5.60 1.06 25.55
N ALA A 75 6.13 2.16 26.08
CA ALA A 75 7.57 2.43 26.07
C ALA A 75 8.38 1.43 26.94
N SER A 76 7.70 0.66 27.81
CA SER A 76 8.28 -0.43 28.59
C SER A 76 8.14 -1.81 27.94
N LEU A 77 7.42 -1.94 26.82
CA LEU A 77 7.24 -3.20 26.12
C LEU A 77 8.43 -3.47 25.20
N ALA A 78 8.83 -4.75 25.12
CA ALA A 78 9.84 -5.15 24.16
C ALA A 78 9.36 -4.84 22.72
N PRO A 79 10.24 -4.39 21.80
CA PRO A 79 9.88 -4.07 20.43
C PRO A 79 9.10 -5.18 19.71
N ALA A 80 9.46 -6.45 19.95
CA ALA A 80 8.76 -7.61 19.40
C ALA A 80 7.29 -7.72 19.84
N THR A 81 6.98 -7.32 21.09
CA THR A 81 5.59 -7.31 21.58
C THR A 81 4.79 -6.17 20.93
N VAL A 82 5.41 -5.02 20.69
CA VAL A 82 4.78 -3.89 20.01
C VAL A 82 4.47 -4.25 18.55
N GLU A 83 5.41 -4.88 17.84
CA GLU A 83 5.22 -5.39 16.48
C GLU A 83 4.06 -6.40 16.42
N MET A 84 4.05 -7.40 17.30
CA MET A 84 2.96 -8.39 17.37
C MET A 84 1.59 -7.72 17.55
N LEU A 85 1.49 -6.71 18.41
CA LEU A 85 0.24 -5.99 18.65
C LEU A 85 -0.17 -5.10 17.46
N MET A 86 0.78 -4.49 16.75
CA MET A 86 0.50 -3.70 15.56
C MET A 86 0.04 -4.59 14.41
N CYS A 87 0.84 -5.60 14.05
CA CYS A 87 0.53 -6.56 12.98
C CYS A 87 -0.77 -7.33 13.26
N GLY A 88 -0.93 -7.84 14.48
CA GLY A 88 -2.15 -8.54 14.89
C GLY A 88 -3.38 -7.63 14.87
N GLY A 89 -3.22 -6.38 15.29
CA GLY A 89 -4.28 -5.37 15.21
C GLY A 89 -4.70 -5.06 13.78
N ASP A 90 -3.74 -4.90 12.86
CA ASP A 90 -4.01 -4.62 11.45
C ASP A 90 -4.65 -5.80 10.73
N TRP A 91 -4.19 -7.01 11.00
CA TRP A 91 -4.84 -8.22 10.48
C TRP A 91 -6.29 -8.31 10.97
N CYS A 92 -6.52 -8.21 12.29
CA CYS A 92 -7.87 -8.26 12.84
C CYS A 92 -8.79 -7.21 12.21
N ARG A 93 -8.31 -5.97 12.01
CA ARG A 93 -9.07 -4.93 11.32
C ARG A 93 -9.40 -5.30 9.87
N LYS A 94 -8.42 -5.79 9.10
CA LYS A 94 -8.62 -6.18 7.69
C LYS A 94 -9.58 -7.37 7.56
N ARG A 95 -9.54 -8.31 8.51
CA ARG A 95 -10.43 -9.49 8.55
C ARG A 95 -11.86 -9.14 8.95
N HIS A 96 -12.04 -8.21 9.89
CA HIS A 96 -13.35 -7.88 10.46
C HIS A 96 -13.96 -6.57 9.95
N GLY A 97 -13.31 -5.87 9.00
CA GLY A 97 -13.81 -4.63 8.40
C GLY A 97 -13.93 -3.45 9.37
N VAL A 98 -13.14 -3.45 10.46
CA VAL A 98 -13.25 -2.43 11.52
C VAL A 98 -12.47 -1.17 11.12
N THR A 99 -13.17 -0.12 10.72
CA THR A 99 -12.60 1.21 10.42
C THR A 99 -12.43 2.02 11.70
N LYS A 100 -11.25 2.63 11.90
CA LYS A 100 -11.01 3.56 13.03
C LYS A 100 -11.83 4.84 12.79
N LYS A 101 -12.66 5.24 13.76
CA LYS A 101 -13.09 6.64 13.86
C LYS A 101 -11.89 7.44 14.37
N THR A 102 -11.25 8.21 13.51
CA THR A 102 -10.30 9.23 13.94
C THR A 102 -11.08 10.30 14.68
N LYS A 103 -11.12 10.26 16.01
CA LYS A 103 -11.44 11.47 16.76
C LYS A 103 -10.25 12.42 16.58
N VAL A 104 -10.46 13.49 15.82
CA VAL A 104 -9.62 14.67 15.87
C VAL A 104 -9.80 15.21 17.29
N GLU A 105 -8.84 14.93 18.17
CA GLU A 105 -8.76 15.64 19.44
C GLU A 105 -8.22 17.04 19.12
N ASP A 106 -9.12 18.01 19.23
CA ASP A 106 -8.81 19.43 19.40
C ASP A 106 -7.97 19.56 20.67
N GLY A 107 -6.66 19.71 20.49
CA GLY A 107 -5.66 19.82 21.53
C GLY A 107 -4.79 21.03 21.23
N ARG A 108 -5.32 22.20 21.56
CA ARG A 108 -4.59 23.47 21.67
C ARG A 108 -3.33 23.25 22.52
N ASN A 109 -2.15 23.37 21.92
CA ASN A 109 -0.94 23.78 22.65
C ASN A 109 -0.03 24.54 21.69
N GLU A 110 0.25 25.79 22.08
CA GLU A 110 1.22 26.69 21.48
C GLU A 110 2.58 26.01 21.38
N ASP A 111 3.23 26.11 20.22
CA ASP A 111 4.69 26.07 20.00
C ASP A 111 4.95 26.32 18.50
N THR A 112 4.44 27.44 17.96
CA THR A 112 4.87 27.95 16.66
C THR A 112 6.13 28.80 16.83
N GLU A 113 7.23 28.19 17.28
CA GLU A 113 8.54 28.83 17.20
C GLU A 113 9.66 27.80 17.08
N CYS A 114 9.78 27.19 15.89
CA CYS A 114 11.06 26.81 15.31
C CYS A 114 10.94 26.97 13.79
N ARG A 115 10.66 28.22 13.40
CA ARG A 115 10.78 28.71 12.04
C ARG A 115 12.25 28.63 11.65
N LEU A 116 12.53 27.81 10.64
CA LEU A 116 13.56 28.02 9.61
C LEU A 116 14.76 28.87 10.07
N LYS A 117 15.80 28.24 10.61
CA LYS A 117 17.18 28.72 10.42
C LYS A 117 18.17 27.56 10.38
N LEU A 118 19.14 27.74 9.49
CA LEU A 118 20.40 27.02 9.26
C LEU A 118 20.26 25.83 8.28
N GLY A 119 20.66 25.96 7.02
CA GLY A 119 21.39 27.05 6.35
C GLY A 119 21.38 26.88 4.84
#